data_AF-A0A1B9ALN8-F1
#
_entry.id   AF-A0A1B9ALN8-F1
#
_cell.length_a   1.000
_cell.length_b   1.000
_cell.length_c   1.000
_cell.angle_alpha   90.00
_cell.angle_beta   90.00
_cell.angle_gamma   90.00
#
_symmetry.space_group_name_H-M   'P 1'
#
loop_
_entity.id
_entity.type
_entity.pdbx_description
1 polymer ?
#
loop_
_entity_poly.entity_id
_entity_poly.type
_entity_poly.pdbx_seq_one_letter_code
_entity_poly.pdbx_strand_id
1 'polypeptide(L)'
;MTIKLVQRGGMALFIQATDKTGNKSPATKTIVKDKTAPKLININKFSPNSTKVKGTTEPYANVVLNVNNKLIGKGKANKLVASPFLSKSKN
;
A
#
# COMPACT_ATOMS: atom_id res chain seq x y z
N MET A 1 -0.74 -29.90 13.97
CA MET A 1 0.57 -29.43 13.45
C MET A 1 0.44 -27.97 13.11
N THR A 2 1.32 -27.13 13.67
CA THR A 2 1.32 -25.67 13.43
C THR A 2 2.68 -25.28 12.89
N ILE A 3 2.74 -24.83 11.63
CA ILE A 3 3.96 -24.26 11.05
C ILE A 3 3.93 -22.75 11.29
N LYS A 4 4.86 -22.24 12.10
CA LYS A 4 4.98 -20.79 12.34
C LYS A 4 5.91 -20.21 11.26
N LEU A 5 5.34 -19.53 10.28
CA LEU A 5 6.06 -18.81 9.23
C LEU A 5 5.74 -17.32 9.31
N VAL A 6 6.76 -16.45 9.27
CA VAL A 6 6.55 -15.01 9.08
C VAL A 6 6.30 -14.77 7.59
N GLN A 7 5.04 -14.52 7.25
CA GLN A 7 4.58 -14.34 5.88
C GLN A 7 4.33 -12.86 5.58
N ARG A 8 4.91 -12.36 4.49
CA ARG A 8 4.62 -11.02 3.95
C ARG A 8 3.39 -11.08 3.05
N GLY A 9 2.64 -9.99 2.98
CA GLY A 9 1.55 -9.83 2.03
C GLY A 9 2.02 -10.08 0.59
N GLY A 10 1.19 -10.75 -0.21
CA GLY A 10 1.48 -11.08 -1.60
C GLY A 10 2.30 -12.35 -1.83
N MET A 11 2.78 -13.01 -0.77
CA MET A 11 3.51 -14.28 -0.92
C MET A 11 2.57 -15.43 -1.31
N ALA A 12 3.03 -16.31 -2.20
CA ALA A 12 2.36 -17.57 -2.51
C ALA A 12 2.88 -18.69 -1.62
N LEU A 13 1.97 -19.42 -0.98
CA LEU A 13 2.26 -20.61 -0.19
C LEU A 13 1.78 -21.85 -0.93
N PHE A 14 2.63 -22.87 -0.95
CA PHE A 14 2.32 -24.18 -1.51
C PHE A 14 2.33 -25.20 -0.37
N ILE A 15 1.22 -25.90 -0.19
CA ILE A 15 1.03 -26.87 0.89
C ILE A 15 0.78 -28.24 0.27
N GLN A 16 1.56 -29.24 0.68
CA GLN A 16 1.45 -30.63 0.26
C GLN A 16 1.66 -31.54 1.47
N ALA A 17 0.89 -32.63 1.54
CA ALA A 17 1.08 -33.68 2.52
C ALA A 17 1.77 -34.88 1.86
N THR A 18 2.63 -35.56 2.61
CA THR A 18 3.25 -36.83 2.22
C THR A 18 2.93 -37.87 3.30
N ASP A 19 2.44 -39.04 2.92
CA ASP A 19 2.20 -40.13 3.87
C ASP A 19 3.49 -40.88 4.24
N LYS A 20 3.40 -41.84 5.17
CA LYS A 20 4.55 -42.63 5.65
C LYS A 20 5.20 -43.48 4.56
N THR A 21 4.46 -43.81 3.51
CA THR A 21 4.90 -44.62 2.37
C THR A 21 5.41 -43.78 1.20
N GLY A 22 5.36 -42.45 1.31
CA GLY A 22 5.86 -41.51 0.31
C GLY A 22 4.83 -40.98 -0.69
N ASN A 23 3.55 -41.34 -0.58
CA ASN A 23 2.52 -40.79 -1.48
C ASN A 23 2.25 -39.33 -1.14
N LYS A 24 2.20 -38.49 -2.18
CA LYS A 24 2.02 -37.04 -2.06
C LYS A 24 0.59 -36.63 -2.43
N SER A 25 0.01 -35.71 -1.67
CA SER A 25 -1.24 -35.05 -2.04
C SER A 25 -1.03 -34.08 -3.21
N PRO A 26 -2.10 -33.68 -3.92
CA PRO A 26 -2.08 -32.47 -4.72
C PRO A 26 -1.63 -31.26 -3.89
N ALA A 27 -0.89 -30.35 -4.50
CA ALA A 27 -0.45 -29.12 -3.85
C ALA A 27 -1.58 -28.09 -3.84
N THR A 28 -1.81 -27.46 -2.69
CA THR A 28 -2.74 -26.34 -2.56
C THR A 28 -1.97 -25.03 -2.57
N LYS A 29 -2.40 -24.07 -3.40
CA LYS A 29 -1.83 -22.72 -3.47
C LYS A 29 -2.71 -21.72 -2.72
N THR A 30 -2.11 -20.99 -1.79
CA THR A 30 -2.77 -19.89 -1.06
C THR A 30 -1.94 -18.62 -1.18
N ILE A 31 -2.60 -17.48 -1.38
CA ILE A 31 -1.94 -16.17 -1.41
C ILE A 31 -2.17 -15.48 -0.06
N VAL A 32 -1.08 -14.99 0.53
CA VAL A 32 -1.14 -14.23 1.78
C VAL A 32 -1.69 -12.86 1.47
N LYS A 33 -2.87 -12.54 2.00
CA LYS A 33 -3.46 -11.22 1.81
C LYS A 33 -2.56 -10.16 2.44
N ASP A 34 -2.17 -9.17 1.66
CA ASP A 34 -1.53 -7.97 2.21
C ASP A 34 -2.56 -7.16 2.98
N LYS A 35 -2.28 -6.95 4.27
CA LYS A 35 -3.08 -6.13 5.19
C LYS A 35 -2.28 -4.94 5.72
N THR A 36 -1.08 -4.72 5.18
CA THR A 36 -0.22 -3.60 5.59
C THR A 36 -0.85 -2.32 5.05
N ALA A 37 -1.42 -1.52 5.96
CA ALA A 37 -1.98 -0.24 5.57
C ALA A 37 -0.83 0.71 5.17
N PRO A 38 -1.05 1.58 4.17
CA PRO A 38 -0.06 2.59 3.85
C PRO A 38 0.20 3.50 5.04
N LYS A 39 1.46 3.76 5.34
CA LYS A 39 1.86 4.65 6.42
C LYS A 39 1.38 6.08 6.14
N LEU A 40 0.61 6.63 7.08
CA LEU A 40 0.23 8.05 7.06
C LEU A 40 1.50 8.91 7.16
N ILE A 41 1.49 10.02 6.43
CA ILE A 41 2.70 10.81 6.20
C ILE A 41 2.49 12.25 6.60
N ASN A 42 3.57 12.86 7.07
CA ASN A 42 3.60 14.26 7.47
C ASN A 42 3.42 15.14 6.23
N ILE A 43 2.32 15.89 6.21
CA ILE A 43 2.10 16.96 5.24
C ILE A 43 2.85 18.18 5.79
N ASN A 44 3.68 18.82 4.96
CA ASN A 44 4.27 20.10 5.35
C ASN A 44 3.15 21.13 5.57
N LYS A 45 3.29 22.00 6.57
CA LYS A 45 2.34 23.11 6.82
C LYS A 45 2.15 23.88 5.52
N PHE A 46 0.90 24.07 5.10
CA PHE A 46 0.53 24.90 3.97
C PHE A 46 -0.50 25.94 4.42
N SER A 47 -0.41 27.13 3.84
CA SER A 47 -1.30 28.27 4.13
C SER A 47 -2.47 28.30 3.13
N PRO A 48 -3.56 29.04 3.41
CA PRO A 48 -4.71 29.17 2.49
C PRO A 48 -4.34 29.62 1.07
N ASN A 49 -3.26 30.41 0.96
CA ASN A 49 -2.73 30.95 -0.29
C ASN A 49 -1.73 30.00 -0.99
N SER A 50 -1.45 28.85 -0.39
CA SER A 50 -0.55 27.86 -0.99
C SER A 50 -1.20 27.27 -2.24
N THR A 51 -0.48 27.37 -3.36
CA THR A 51 -0.86 26.78 -4.65
C THR A 51 -0.33 25.36 -4.82
N LYS A 52 0.54 24.92 -3.90
CA LYS A 52 1.25 23.64 -3.93
C LYS A 52 1.24 23.03 -2.53
N VAL A 53 0.88 21.76 -2.43
CA VAL A 53 1.07 20.96 -1.22
C VAL A 53 2.17 19.94 -1.49
N LYS A 54 3.08 19.77 -0.52
CA LYS A 54 4.17 18.79 -0.56
C LYS A 54 4.10 17.92 0.69
N GLY A 55 4.34 16.64 0.52
CA GLY A 55 4.49 15.65 1.59
C GLY A 55 5.37 14.50 1.09
N THR A 56 5.74 13.56 1.93
CA THR A 56 6.29 12.28 1.45
C THR A 56 5.20 11.23 1.52
N THR A 57 5.31 10.10 0.83
CA THR A 57 4.44 8.93 1.08
C THR A 57 5.10 7.67 0.59
N GLU A 58 4.47 6.54 0.88
CA GLU A 58 4.89 5.27 0.36
C GLU A 58 4.86 5.27 -1.17
N PRO A 59 5.82 4.59 -1.81
CA PRO A 59 5.84 4.48 -3.26
C PRO A 59 4.50 4.01 -3.85
N TYR A 60 4.06 4.65 -4.93
CA TYR A 60 2.83 4.30 -5.66
C TYR A 60 1.51 4.48 -4.89
N ALA A 61 1.54 5.06 -3.69
CA ALA A 61 0.33 5.39 -2.94
C ALA A 61 -0.54 6.43 -3.68
N ASN A 62 -1.85 6.27 -3.55
CA ASN A 62 -2.82 7.26 -4.01
C ASN A 62 -3.02 8.32 -2.92
N VAL A 63 -2.83 9.58 -3.27
CA VAL A 63 -2.97 10.72 -2.36
C VAL A 63 -4.18 11.54 -2.77
N VAL A 64 -5.03 11.85 -1.80
CA VAL A 64 -6.25 12.63 -1.96
C VAL A 64 -6.22 13.78 -0.99
N LEU A 65 -6.40 15.01 -1.48
CA LEU A 65 -6.48 16.21 -0.66
C LEU A 65 -7.92 16.73 -0.66
N ASN A 66 -8.52 16.75 0.53
CA ASN A 66 -9.87 17.27 0.76
C ASN A 66 -9.82 18.49 1.69
N VAL A 67 -10.60 19.52 1.38
CA VAL A 67 -10.86 20.66 2.28
C VAL A 67 -12.37 20.76 2.46
N ASN A 68 -12.84 20.71 3.71
CA ASN A 68 -14.28 20.70 4.03
C ASN A 68 -15.07 19.67 3.21
N ASN A 69 -14.57 18.43 3.15
CA ASN A 69 -15.13 17.32 2.37
C ASN A 69 -15.18 17.54 0.84
N LYS A 70 -14.62 18.64 0.33
CA LYS A 70 -14.46 18.88 -1.11
C LYS A 70 -13.09 18.43 -1.57
N LEU A 71 -13.08 17.58 -2.61
CA LEU A 71 -11.85 17.19 -3.28
C LEU A 71 -11.21 18.40 -3.98
N ILE A 72 -9.95 18.69 -3.64
CA ILE A 72 -9.20 19.80 -4.25
C ILE A 72 -7.93 19.34 -4.99
N GLY A 73 -7.54 18.08 -4.84
CA GLY A 73 -6.43 17.50 -5.59
C GLY A 73 -6.31 15.98 -5.41
N LYS A 74 -5.81 15.31 -6.45
CA LYS A 74 -5.37 13.90 -6.41
C LYS A 74 -3.98 13.78 -7.01
N GLY A 75 -3.18 12.86 -6.50
CA GLY A 75 -1.86 12.54 -7.05
C GLY A 75 -1.45 11.11 -6.73
N LYS A 76 -0.56 10.54 -7.55
CA LYS A 76 0.05 9.24 -7.29
C LYS A 76 1.52 9.44 -6.97
N ALA A 77 1.98 8.85 -5.87
CA ALA A 77 3.39 8.92 -5.52
C ALA A 77 4.24 8.06 -6.45
N ASN A 78 5.48 8.49 -6.72
CA ASN A 78 6.42 7.71 -7.54
C ASN A 78 7.35 6.85 -6.67
N LYS A 79 8.28 6.13 -7.31
CA LYS A 79 9.18 5.12 -6.69
C LYS A 79 10.16 5.67 -5.64
N LEU A 80 10.41 6.99 -5.60
CA LEU A 80 11.48 7.60 -4.79
C LEU A 80 10.89 8.64 -3.84
N VAL A 81 10.38 8.26 -2.66
CA VAL A 81 10.00 9.18 -1.55
C VAL A 81 9.50 10.55 -2.04
N ALA A 82 8.52 10.56 -2.95
CA ALA A 82 8.29 11.76 -3.75
C ALA A 82 7.06 12.51 -3.30
N SER A 83 7.31 13.77 -2.96
CA SER A 83 6.39 14.91 -3.05
C SER A 83 5.23 14.66 -4.02
N PRO A 84 4.02 14.29 -3.53
CA PRO A 84 2.85 14.33 -4.38
C PRO A 84 2.62 15.81 -4.72
N PHE A 85 2.87 16.18 -5.98
CA PHE A 85 2.55 17.52 -6.46
C PHE A 85 1.04 17.59 -6.65
N LEU A 86 0.35 18.19 -5.69
CA LEU A 86 -1.07 18.48 -5.78
C LEU A 86 -1.22 19.98 -6.11
N SER A 87 -1.55 20.29 -7.36
CA SER A 87 -1.96 21.64 -7.75
C SER A 87 -3.46 21.81 -7.57
N LYS A 88 -3.89 22.91 -6.95
CA LYS A 88 -5.31 23.34 -6.99
C LYS A 88 -5.73 23.41 -8.46
N SER A 89 -6.79 22.68 -8.83
CA SER A 89 -7.49 22.93 -10.09
C SER A 89 -8.11 24.32 -9.99
N LYS A 90 -7.69 25.23 -10.87
CA LYS A 90 -8.40 26.51 -11.05
C LYS A 90 -9.80 26.17 -11.55
N ASN A 91 -10.82 26.52 -10.76
CA ASN A 91 -12.13 26.89 -11.30
C ASN A 91 -12.11 28.41 -11.45
#